data_AF-A0A8T6IGF7-F1
#
_entry.id   AF-A0A8T6IGF7-F1
#
_cell.length_a   1.000
_cell.length_b   1.000
_cell.length_c   1.000
_cell.angle_alpha   90.00
_cell.angle_beta   90.00
_cell.angle_gamma   90.00
#
_symmetry.space_group_name_H-M   'P 1'
#
loop_
_entity.id
_entity.type
_entity.pdbx_description
1 polymer ?
#
loop_
_entity_poly.entity_id
_entity_poly.type
_entity_poly.pdbx_seq_one_letter_code
_entity_poly.pdbx_strand_id
1 'polypeptide(L)' 'IMFQVDHLDDVLLAHDLVTKSQYPITVPLGRHANDQTFSFYFRSPSGFQVEIGWGGRPATHQSEYYTRDTYRS' A
#
# COMPACT_ATOMS: atom_id res chain seq x y z
N ILE A 1 0.29 -9.94 -0.92
CA ILE A 1 -0.21 -9.70 -2.30
C ILE A 1 -0.60 -8.24 -2.41
N MET A 2 -0.34 -7.62 -3.55
CA MET A 2 -0.67 -6.22 -3.80
C MET A 2 -1.74 -6.13 -4.88
N PHE A 3 -2.75 -5.29 -4.64
CA PHE A 3 -3.76 -4.91 -5.62
C PHE A 3 -3.64 -3.42 -5.89
N GLN A 4 -3.45 -3.07 -7.17
CA GLN A 4 -3.46 -1.68 -7.61
C GLN A 4 -4.86 -1.30 -8.08
N VAL A 5 -5.38 -0.20 -7.56
CA VAL A 5 -6.67 0.38 -7.96
C VAL A 5 -6.45 1.63 -8.81
N ASP A 6 -7.47 2.02 -9.58
CA ASP A 6 -7.39 3.14 -10.52
C ASP A 6 -7.56 4.51 -9.84
N HIS A 7 -8.30 4.58 -8.72
CA HIS A 7 -8.58 5.82 -8.01
C HIS A 7 -8.02 5.80 -6.58
N LEU A 8 -7.48 6.94 -6.14
CA LEU A 8 -7.01 7.11 -4.76
C LEU A 8 -8.14 6.89 -3.75
N ASP A 9 -9.35 7.33 -4.08
CA ASP A 9 -10.54 7.20 -3.24
C ASP A 9 -10.85 5.73 -2.89
N ASP A 10 -10.57 4.79 -3.80
CA ASP A 10 -10.76 3.36 -3.55
C ASP A 10 -9.79 2.83 -2.49
N VAL A 11 -8.55 3.34 -2.45
CA VAL A 11 -7.57 3.01 -1.39
C VAL A 11 -8.07 3.53 -0.03
N LEU A 12 -8.52 4.78 0.01
CA LEU A 12 -8.99 5.42 1.24
C LEU A 12 -10.28 4.77 1.76
N LEU A 13 -11.19 4.41 0.86
CA LEU A 13 -12.40 3.65 1.20
C LEU A 13 -12.04 2.27 1.76
N ALA A 14 -11.14 1.53 1.10
CA ALA A 14 -10.69 0.23 1.60
C ALA A 14 -10.02 0.36 2.98
N HIS A 15 -9.19 1.39 3.18
CA HIS A 15 -8.56 1.67 4.47
C HIS A 15 -9.59 1.93 5.57
N ASP A 16 -10.61 2.75 5.32
CA ASP A 16 -11.70 3.02 6.27
C ASP A 16 -12.49 1.75 6.60
N LEU A 17 -12.81 0.92 5.59
CA LEU A 17 -13.47 -0.36 5.78
C LEU A 17 -12.63 -1.32 6.66
N VAL A 18 -11.33 -1.42 6.40
CA VAL A 18 -10.42 -2.26 7.19
C VAL A 18 -10.28 -1.73 8.62
N THR A 19 -10.19 -0.40 8.80
CA THR A 19 -10.13 0.25 10.12
C THR A 19 -11.37 -0.07 10.97
N LYS A 20 -12.55 -0.19 10.34
CA LYS A 20 -13.81 -0.58 10.99
C LYS A 20 -13.98 -2.09 11.16
N SER A 21 -13.04 -2.88 10.65
CA SER A 21 -13.08 -4.36 10.70
C SER A 21 -12.25 -4.92 11.86
N GLN A 22 -12.27 -6.24 12.02
CA GLN A 22 -11.39 -6.95 12.95
C GLN A 22 -9.98 -7.22 12.39
N TYR A 23 -9.73 -6.89 11.12
CA TYR A 23 -8.48 -7.21 10.45
C TYR A 23 -7.43 -6.12 10.74
N PRO A 24 -6.28 -6.48 11.34
CA PRO A 24 -5.30 -5.49 11.76
C PRO A 24 -4.56 -4.90 10.56
N ILE A 25 -4.44 -3.57 10.55
CA ILE A 25 -3.50 -2.86 9.70
C ILE A 25 -2.09 -3.15 10.21
N THR A 26 -1.23 -3.68 9.35
CA THR A 26 0.16 -4.07 9.67
C THR A 26 1.17 -3.00 9.26
N VAL A 27 0.87 -2.23 8.20
CA VAL A 27 1.63 -1.06 7.79
C VAL A 27 0.63 0.05 7.50
N PRO A 28 0.73 1.21 8.16
CA PRO A 28 -0.18 2.33 7.94
C PRO A 28 0.02 2.93 6.54
N LEU A 29 -0.85 3.87 6.17
CA LEU A 29 -0.76 4.57 4.89
C LEU A 29 0.62 5.19 4.69
N GLY A 30 1.17 5.04 3.49
CA GLY A 30 2.47 5.57 3.16
C GLY A 30 2.72 5.55 1.66
N ARG A 31 3.93 5.96 1.27
CA ARG A 31 4.37 5.89 -0.12
C ARG A 31 5.73 5.25 -0.22
N HIS A 32 5.80 4.15 -0.96
CA HIS A 32 7.03 3.45 -1.27
C HIS A 32 7.97 4.33 -2.10
N ALA A 33 9.28 4.17 -1.89
CA ALA A 33 10.28 4.97 -2.60
C ALA A 33 10.56 4.43 -4.02
N ASN A 34 10.47 3.11 -4.20
CA ASN A 34 10.80 2.43 -5.46
C ASN A 34 9.69 2.59 -6.50
N ASP A 35 8.46 2.19 -6.20
CA ASP A 35 7.33 2.20 -7.13
C ASP A 35 6.40 3.40 -6.95
N GLN A 36 6.65 4.26 -5.95
CA GLN A 36 5.84 5.45 -5.65
C GLN A 36 4.37 5.16 -5.32
N THR A 37 4.01 3.90 -5.12
CA THR A 37 2.65 3.49 -4.77
C THR A 37 2.27 4.09 -3.43
N PHE A 38 1.12 4.77 -3.38
CA PHE A 38 0.47 5.12 -2.12
C PHE A 38 -0.39 3.95 -1.67
N SER A 39 -0.04 3.32 -0.54
CA SER A 39 -0.66 2.07 -0.09
C SER A 39 -0.68 1.92 1.44
N PHE A 40 -1.43 0.92 1.90
CA PHE A 40 -1.39 0.40 3.27
C PHE A 40 -1.45 -1.14 3.23
N TYR A 41 -1.05 -1.78 4.34
CA TYR A 41 -1.08 -3.24 4.47
C TYR A 41 -1.99 -3.67 5.62
N PHE A 42 -2.73 -4.75 5.42
CA PHE A 42 -3.52 -5.38 6.47
C PHE A 42 -3.45 -6.91 6.39
N ARG A 43 -3.79 -7.58 7.48
CA ARG A 43 -3.78 -9.05 7.55
C ARG A 43 -5.11 -9.64 7.08
N SER A 44 -5.06 -10.50 6.05
CA SER A 44 -6.23 -11.18 5.51
C SER A 44 -6.78 -12.25 6.46
N PRO A 45 -8.01 -12.77 6.23
CA PRO A 45 -8.57 -13.89 6.99
C PRO A 45 -7.69 -15.15 6.95
N SER A 46 -7.00 -15.39 5.83
CA SER A 46 -6.06 -16.50 5.67
C SER A 46 -4.67 -16.19 6.24
N GLY A 47 -4.49 -15.04 6.90
CA GLY A 47 -3.31 -14.70 7.67
C GLY A 47 -2.15 -14.07 6.89
N PHE A 48 -2.24 -13.93 5.56
CA PHE A 48 -1.22 -13.28 4.74
C PHE A 48 -1.47 -11.76 4.63
N GLN A 49 -0.43 -11.00 4.26
CA GLN A 49 -0.55 -9.55 4.08
C GLN A 49 -1.17 -9.21 2.71
N VAL A 50 -2.18 -8.35 2.74
CA VAL A 50 -2.77 -7.71 1.57
C VAL A 50 -2.38 -6.25 1.59
N GLU A 51 -1.89 -5.77 0.45
CA GLU A 51 -1.61 -4.37 0.18
C GLU A 51 -2.61 -3.86 -0.85
N ILE A 52 -3.22 -2.70 -0.56
CA ILE A 52 -4.08 -1.98 -1.51
C ILE A 52 -3.39 -0.65 -1.80
N GLY A 53 -3.15 -0.36 -3.08
CA GLY A 53 -2.37 0.82 -3.47
C GLY A 53 -2.82 1.49 -4.75
N TRP A 54 -2.38 2.74 -4.93
CA TRP A 54 -2.68 3.58 -6.08
C TRP A 54 -1.45 4.36 -6.55
N GLY A 55 -1.40 4.67 -7.85
CA GLY A 55 -0.43 5.60 -8.42
C GLY A 55 0.99 5.06 -8.57
N GLY A 56 1.15 3.73 -8.65
CA GLY A 56 2.45 3.10 -8.88
C GLY A 56 3.06 3.50 -10.23
N ARG A 57 4.39 3.69 -10.26
CA ARG A 57 5.17 3.98 -11.47
C ARG A 57 5.79 2.70 -12.06
N PRO A 58 6.09 2.66 -13.37
CA PRO A 58 6.91 1.62 -13.96
C PRO A 58 8.33 1.61 -13.39
N ALA A 59 8.96 0.44 -13.40
CA ALA A 59 10.37 0.30 -13.06
C ALA A 59 11.27 1.12 -14.00
N THR A 60 12.36 1.65 -13.47
CA THR A 60 13.41 2.32 -14.24
C THR A 60 14.26 1.33 -15.02
N HIS A 61 15.01 1.85 -16.00
CA HIS A 61 15.93 1.07 -16.84
C HIS A 61 17.22 0.65 -16.13
N GLN A 62 17.47 1.17 -14.92
CA GLN A 62 18.63 0.87 -14.09
C GLN A 62 18.19 0.61 -12.65
N SER A 63 18.93 -0.24 -11.95
CA SER A 63 18.68 -0.54 -10.54
C SER A 63 18.88 0.70 -9.67
N GLU A 64 17.93 0.94 -8.78
CA GLU A 64 17.95 2.01 -7.79
C GLU A 64 17.86 1.40 -6.39
N TYR A 65 18.39 2.09 -5.37
CA TYR A 65 18.24 1.70 -3.98
C TYR A 65 17.83 2.90 -3.13
N TYR A 66 17.09 2.62 -2.06
CA TYR A 66 16.53 3.62 -1.16
C TYR A 66 16.76 3.17 0.28
N THR A 67 17.08 4.11 1.17
CA THR A 67 17.31 3.82 2.60
C THR A 67 16.02 3.89 3.44
N ARG A 68 14.95 4.44 2.87
CA ARG A 68 13.63 4.57 3.50
C ARG A 68 12.54 4.73 2.45
N ASP A 69 11.29 4.50 2.86
CA ASP A 69 10.11 4.92 2.11
C ASP A 69 10.03 6.45 2.02
N THR A 70 9.23 6.94 1.06
CA THR A 70 9.05 8.38 0.82
C THR A 70 8.50 9.06 2.08
N TYR A 71 7.39 8.53 2.61
CA TYR A 71 6.77 8.92 3.88
C TYR A 71 5.80 7.84 4.37
N ARG A 72 5.39 7.95 5.64
CA ARG A 72 4.33 7.16 6.28
C ARG A 72 3.51 8.07 7.20
N SER A 73 2.21 7.82 7.33
CA SER A 73 1.29 8.52 8.24
C SER A 73 1.43 8.05 9.68
#